data_AF-A0A963ELZ3-F1
#
_entry.id   AF-A0A963ELZ3-F1
#
_cell.length_a   1.000
_cell.length_b   1.000
_cell.length_c   1.000
_cell.angle_alpha   90.00
_cell.angle_beta   90.00
_cell.angle_gamma   90.00
#
_symmetry.space_group_name_H-M   'P 1'
#
loop_
_entity.id
_entity.type
_entity.pdbx_description
1 polymer ?
#
loop_
_entity_poly.entity_id
_entity_poly.type
_entity_poly.pdbx_seq_one_letter_code
_entity_poly.pdbx_strand_id
1 'polypeptide(L)'
;GDKRVLIIGGQPVPFCLARIPQGSEVRGNLAAGGKGVARPLSERDFEIAHALGPILQDRGLLLAGVDVIGDYVTEINVTSPTCFQEIQQQTGCDVASLFIDALEAAMNKKDG
;
A
#
# COMPACT_ATOMS: atom_id res chain seq x y z
N GLY A 1 -10.94 10.41 -2.16
CA GLY A 1 -11.22 9.90 -0.80
C GLY A 1 -9.96 9.30 -0.24
N ASP A 2 -9.97 8.97 1.04
CA ASP A 2 -8.86 8.33 1.74
C ASP A 2 -8.60 6.91 1.19
N LYS A 3 -7.35 6.60 0.84
CA LYS A 3 -6.91 5.28 0.36
C LYS A 3 -5.50 4.96 0.83
N ARG A 4 -5.21 3.66 0.96
CA ARG A 4 -3.88 3.12 1.25
C ARG A 4 -3.30 2.42 0.03
N VAL A 5 -2.16 2.92 -0.45
CA VAL A 5 -1.33 2.31 -1.50
C VAL A 5 -0.23 1.51 -0.82
N LEU A 6 -0.02 0.25 -1.23
CA LEU A 6 1.08 -0.56 -0.72
C LEU A 6 2.26 -0.50 -1.70
N ILE A 7 3.46 -0.31 -1.15
CA ILE A 7 4.73 -0.40 -1.87
C ILE A 7 5.54 -1.53 -1.26
N ILE A 8 5.94 -2.49 -2.10
CA ILE A 8 6.63 -3.72 -1.73
C ILE A 8 7.88 -3.85 -2.59
N GLY A 9 9.06 -3.93 -1.99
CA GLY A 9 10.33 -4.01 -2.73
C GLY A 9 10.58 -2.82 -3.65
N GLY A 10 10.02 -1.65 -3.32
CA GLY A 10 10.04 -0.45 -4.15
C GLY A 10 9.04 -0.44 -5.31
N GLN A 11 8.18 -1.46 -5.43
CA GLN A 11 7.16 -1.57 -6.48
C GLN A 11 5.74 -1.39 -5.93
N PRO A 12 4.83 -0.72 -6.65
CA PRO A 12 3.43 -0.62 -6.24
C PRO A 12 2.69 -1.95 -6.35
N VAL A 13 1.89 -2.28 -5.32
CA VAL A 13 0.82 -3.27 -5.45
C VAL A 13 -0.27 -2.69 -6.38
N PRO A 14 -0.80 -3.42 -7.37
CA PRO A 14 -1.69 -2.87 -8.40
C PRO A 14 -3.06 -2.38 -7.90
N PHE A 15 -3.37 -2.64 -6.63
CA PHE A 15 -4.60 -2.22 -5.97
C PHE A 15 -4.28 -1.42 -4.69
N CYS A 16 -5.09 -0.41 -4.42
CA CYS A 16 -5.17 0.26 -3.13
C CYS A 16 -6.42 -0.20 -2.36
N LEU A 17 -6.44 0.05 -1.06
CA LEU A 17 -7.65 -0.07 -0.26
C LEU A 17 -8.21 1.33 0.02
N ALA A 18 -9.27 1.70 -0.69
CA ALA A 18 -10.01 2.94 -0.43
C ALA A 18 -10.85 2.76 0.85
N ARG A 19 -10.71 3.70 1.79
CA ARG A 19 -11.42 3.65 3.06
C ARG A 19 -12.61 4.60 3.00
N ILE A 20 -13.81 4.02 2.93
CA ILE A 20 -15.05 4.78 2.79
C ILE A 20 -15.63 5.04 4.19
N PRO A 21 -15.84 6.31 4.58
CA PRO A 21 -16.50 6.63 5.84
C PRO A 21 -17.89 6.00 5.92
N GLN A 22 -18.29 5.53 7.09
CA GLN A 22 -19.65 5.08 7.36
C GLN A 22 -20.32 6.03 8.36
N GLY A 23 -21.56 6.42 8.08
CA GLY A 23 -22.33 7.31 8.95
C GLY A 23 -21.86 8.77 8.92
N SER A 24 -21.97 9.45 10.07
CA SER A 24 -21.59 10.88 10.24
C SER A 24 -20.12 11.07 10.64
N GLU A 25 -19.33 10.01 10.74
CA GLU A 25 -17.90 10.14 11.06
C GLU A 25 -17.08 10.57 9.84
N VAL A 26 -16.30 11.63 10.01
CA VAL A 26 -15.46 12.22 8.95
C VAL A 26 -14.18 11.41 8.70
N ARG A 27 -13.75 10.59 9.67
CA ARG A 27 -12.48 9.85 9.62
C ARG A 27 -12.71 8.45 9.04
N GLY A 28 -12.25 8.21 7.82
CA GLY A 28 -12.36 6.93 7.13
C GLY A 28 -11.44 5.81 7.66
N ASN A 29 -11.00 5.81 8.92
CA ASN A 29 -10.07 4.77 9.39
C ASN A 29 -10.75 3.39 9.50
N LEU A 30 -10.12 2.34 8.98
CA LEU A 30 -10.63 0.95 9.03
C LEU A 30 -10.88 0.47 10.47
N ALA A 31 -10.04 0.89 11.41
CA ALA A 31 -10.19 0.58 12.83
C ALA A 31 -11.45 1.20 13.48
N ALA A 32 -12.04 2.22 12.85
CA ALA A 32 -13.25 2.90 13.31
C ALA A 32 -14.53 2.41 12.60
N GLY A 33 -14.46 1.31 11.83
CA GLY A 33 -15.62 0.78 11.10
C GLY A 33 -15.77 1.32 9.67
N GLY A 34 -14.76 2.02 9.14
CA GLY A 34 -14.71 2.38 7.72
C GLY A 34 -14.69 1.12 6.83
N LYS A 35 -15.50 1.12 5.76
CA LYS A 35 -15.50 -0.01 4.80
C LYS A 35 -14.30 0.13 3.85
N GLY A 36 -13.38 -0.83 3.91
CA GLY A 36 -12.31 -0.97 2.94
C GLY A 36 -12.83 -1.53 1.61
N VAL A 37 -12.62 -0.80 0.51
CA VAL A 37 -12.95 -1.23 -0.84
C VAL A 37 -11.69 -1.21 -1.68
N ALA A 38 -11.26 -2.37 -2.15
CA ALA A 38 -10.11 -2.51 -3.02
C ALA A 38 -10.42 -1.88 -4.38
N ARG A 39 -9.46 -1.12 -4.92
CA ARG A 39 -9.58 -0.45 -6.22
C ARG A 39 -8.26 -0.53 -6.96
N PRO A 40 -8.26 -0.64 -8.30
CA PRO A 40 -7.04 -0.45 -9.08
C PRO A 40 -6.41 0.90 -8.74
N LEU A 41 -5.08 0.94 -8.74
CA LEU A 41 -4.36 2.22 -8.61
C LEU A 41 -4.74 3.17 -9.74
N SER A 42 -4.94 4.45 -9.41
CA SER A 42 -5.04 5.48 -10.43
C SER A 42 -3.66 5.83 -10.99
N GLU A 43 -3.60 6.54 -12.12
CA GLU A 43 -2.35 7.06 -12.67
C GLU A 43 -1.55 7.84 -11.61
N ARG A 44 -2.23 8.72 -10.87
CA ARG A 44 -1.62 9.47 -9.77
C ARG A 44 -1.06 8.59 -8.63
N ASP A 45 -1.69 7.44 -8.34
CA ASP A 45 -1.18 6.52 -7.32
C ASP A 45 0.11 5.85 -7.79
N PHE A 46 0.14 5.45 -9.07
CA PHE A 46 1.35 4.93 -9.67
C PHE A 46 2.46 5.98 -9.66
N GLU A 47 2.20 7.23 -10.04
CA GLU A 47 3.21 8.30 -9.98
C GLU A 47 3.81 8.45 -8.57
N ILE A 48 2.95 8.53 -7.54
CA ILE A 48 3.38 8.62 -6.14
C ILE A 48 4.23 7.41 -5.75
N ALA A 49 3.75 6.21 -6.07
CA ALA A 49 4.44 4.98 -5.68
C ALA A 49 5.78 4.82 -6.38
N HIS A 50 5.88 5.13 -7.68
CA HIS A 50 7.14 5.09 -8.42
C HIS A 50 8.14 6.16 -7.96
N ALA A 51 7.66 7.32 -7.50
CA ALA A 51 8.52 8.36 -6.92
C ALA A 51 9.06 7.93 -5.54
N LEU A 52 8.24 7.30 -4.70
CA LEU A 52 8.63 6.87 -3.36
C LEU A 52 9.42 5.56 -3.34
N GLY A 53 9.16 4.65 -4.28
CA GLY A 53 9.71 3.30 -4.32
C GLY A 53 11.24 3.24 -4.17
N PRO A 54 12.02 3.96 -5.00
CA PRO A 54 13.48 3.99 -4.89
C PRO A 54 13.95 4.53 -3.54
N ILE A 55 13.31 5.60 -3.03
CA ILE A 55 13.68 6.23 -1.75
C ILE A 55 13.46 5.28 -0.57
N LEU A 56 12.36 4.52 -0.59
CA LEU A 56 12.06 3.51 0.43
C LEU A 56 13.06 2.35 0.37
N GLN A 57 13.40 1.89 -0.83
CA GLN A 57 14.36 0.81 -1.04
C GLN A 57 15.77 1.20 -0.57
N ASP A 58 16.24 2.41 -0.90
CA ASP A 58 17.54 2.94 -0.45
C ASP A 58 17.63 3.04 1.08
N ARG A 59 16.48 3.19 1.75
CA ARG A 59 16.37 3.21 3.22
C ARG A 59 16.19 1.82 3.84
N GLY A 60 16.21 0.76 3.05
CA GLY A 60 16.00 -0.62 3.52
C GLY A 60 14.55 -0.94 3.92
N LEU A 61 13.59 -0.12 3.48
CA LEU A 61 12.17 -0.32 3.78
C LEU A 61 11.54 -1.22 2.71
N LEU A 62 11.45 -2.51 3.02
CA LEU A 62 10.87 -3.50 2.09
C LEU A 62 9.37 -3.31 1.89
N LEU A 63 8.64 -2.87 2.92
CA LEU A 63 7.19 -2.72 2.92
C LEU A 63 6.81 -1.35 3.48
N ALA A 64 5.95 -0.64 2.75
CA ALA A 64 5.34 0.60 3.21
C ALA A 64 3.86 0.69 2.80
N GLY A 65 3.05 1.29 3.66
CA GLY A 65 1.70 1.73 3.35
C GLY A 65 1.66 3.25 3.22
N VAL A 66 1.37 3.75 2.03
CA VAL A 66 1.27 5.19 1.74
C VAL A 66 -0.20 5.59 1.75
N ASP A 67 -0.55 6.48 2.66
CA ASP A 67 -1.90 7.00 2.77
C ASP A 67 -2.04 8.23 1.87
N VAL A 68 -3.07 8.23 1.03
CA VAL A 68 -3.32 9.24 0.01
C VAL A 68 -4.75 9.75 0.14
N ILE A 69 -4.92 11.08 0.16
CA ILE A 69 -6.22 11.73 0.09
C ILE A 69 -6.26 12.63 -1.15
N GLY A 70 -7.12 12.27 -2.11
CA GLY A 70 -7.10 12.92 -3.43
C GLY A 70 -5.81 12.57 -4.15
N ASP A 71 -5.00 13.59 -4.45
CA ASP A 71 -3.74 13.47 -5.20
C ASP A 71 -2.48 13.66 -4.34
N TYR A 72 -2.67 13.72 -3.01
CA TYR A 72 -1.63 14.08 -2.06
C TYR A 72 -1.39 12.97 -1.04
N VAL A 73 -0.10 12.71 -0.77
CA VAL A 73 0.34 11.85 0.31
C VAL A 73 0.11 12.56 1.64
N THR A 74 -0.51 11.88 2.60
CA THR A 74 -0.72 12.39 3.95
C THR A 74 0.18 11.71 4.98
N GLU A 75 0.49 10.43 4.79
CA GLU A 75 1.30 9.65 5.74
C GLU A 75 2.02 8.49 5.04
N ILE A 76 3.17 8.08 5.59
CA ILE A 76 3.90 6.88 5.17
C ILE A 76 4.07 5.97 6.40
N ASN A 77 3.37 4.83 6.39
CA ASN A 77 3.43 3.79 7.42
C ASN A 77 4.50 2.76 7.10
N VAL A 78 5.46 2.54 7.99
CA VAL A 78 6.62 1.66 7.75
C VAL A 78 6.82 0.55 8.78
N THR A 79 6.02 0.53 9.85
CA THR A 79 6.20 -0.42 10.96
C THR A 79 5.36 -1.68 10.79
N SER A 80 4.04 -1.54 10.65
CA SER A 80 3.11 -2.66 10.43
C SER A 80 1.99 -2.28 9.46
N PRO A 81 2.29 -2.10 8.15
CA PRO A 81 1.26 -1.81 7.15
C PRO A 81 0.26 -2.97 7.00
N THR A 82 -1.04 -2.66 6.99
CA THR A 82 -2.14 -3.63 6.86
C THR A 82 -2.71 -3.68 5.43
N CYS A 83 -3.93 -4.20 5.23
CA CYS A 83 -4.70 -4.19 3.97
C CYS A 83 -4.43 -5.34 2.96
N PHE A 84 -3.55 -6.29 3.28
CA PHE A 84 -3.24 -7.42 2.40
C PHE A 84 -4.47 -8.31 2.17
N GLN A 85 -5.15 -8.68 3.26
CA GLN A 85 -6.27 -9.63 3.22
C GLN A 85 -7.47 -9.05 2.46
N GLU A 86 -7.81 -7.79 2.71
CA GLU A 86 -8.95 -7.13 2.09
C GLU A 86 -8.73 -6.98 0.58
N ILE A 87 -7.50 -6.62 0.16
CA ILE A 87 -7.15 -6.54 -1.27
C ILE A 87 -7.25 -7.93 -1.91
N GLN A 88 -6.66 -8.97 -1.30
CA GLN A 88 -6.70 -10.33 -1.84
C GLN A 88 -8.13 -10.86 -1.96
N GLN A 89 -8.95 -10.71 -0.91
CA GLN A 89 -10.33 -11.20 -0.91
C GLN A 89 -11.21 -10.51 -1.94
N GLN A 90 -10.98 -9.23 -2.22
CA GLN A 90 -11.82 -8.44 -3.13
C GLN A 90 -11.36 -8.49 -4.60
N THR A 91 -10.08 -8.78 -4.84
CA THR A 91 -9.48 -8.65 -6.19
C THR A 91 -8.82 -9.92 -6.70
N GLY A 92 -8.53 -10.88 -5.83
CA GLY A 92 -7.70 -12.05 -6.13
C GLY A 92 -6.20 -11.76 -6.18
N CYS A 93 -5.75 -10.52 -5.97
CA CYS A 93 -4.33 -10.17 -5.92
C CYS A 93 -3.69 -10.73 -4.64
N ASP A 94 -2.78 -11.70 -4.78
CA ASP A 94 -2.05 -12.25 -3.65
C ASP A 94 -0.92 -11.31 -3.21
N VAL A 95 -1.29 -10.33 -2.38
CA VAL A 95 -0.35 -9.34 -1.84
C VAL A 95 0.72 -10.00 -0.96
N ALA A 96 0.40 -11.12 -0.30
CA ALA A 96 1.35 -11.85 0.52
C ALA A 96 2.43 -12.50 -0.36
N SER A 97 2.06 -13.11 -1.48
CA SER A 97 3.04 -13.62 -2.46
C SER A 97 3.97 -12.51 -2.97
N LEU A 98 3.42 -11.34 -3.35
CA LEU A 98 4.25 -10.21 -3.80
C LEU A 98 5.28 -9.79 -2.74
N PHE A 99 4.90 -9.81 -1.45
CA PHE A 99 5.81 -9.53 -0.35
C PHE A 99 6.90 -10.59 -0.20
N ILE A 100 6.55 -11.88 -0.27
CA ILE A 100 7.52 -12.97 -0.18
C ILE A 100 8.49 -12.94 -1.36
N ASP A 101 8.01 -12.75 -2.58
CA ASP A 101 8.86 -12.64 -3.78
C ASP A 101 9.88 -11.50 -3.64
N ALA A 102 9.42 -10.34 -3.14
CA ALA A 102 10.30 -9.20 -2.91
C ALA A 102 11.31 -9.46 -1.78
N LEU A 103 10.92 -10.18 -0.73
CA LEU A 103 11.80 -10.57 0.38
C LEU A 103 12.90 -11.52 -0.11
N GLU A 104 12.55 -12.56 -0.86
CA GLU A 104 13.50 -13.52 -1.44
C GLU A 104 14.49 -12.80 -2.38
N ALA A 105 13.99 -11.91 -3.25
CA ALA A 105 14.83 -11.10 -4.11
C ALA A 105 15.79 -10.18 -3.33
N ALA A 106 15.35 -9.61 -2.21
CA ALA A 106 16.18 -8.77 -1.35
C ALA A 106 17.27 -9.58 -0.61
N MET A 107 16.98 -10.82 -0.22
CA MET A 107 17.96 -11.71 0.40
C MET A 107 19.05 -12.14 -0.59
N ASN A 108 18.69 -12.41 -1.84
CA ASN A 108 19.62 -12.84 -2.88
C ASN A 108 20.56 -11.72 -3.39
N LYS A 109 20.28 -10.45 -3.06
CA LYS A 109 21.13 -9.30 -3.44
C LYS A 109 22.32 -9.07 -2.50
N LYS A 110 22.40 -9.75 -1.35
CA LYS A 110 23.44 -9.51 -0.33
C LYS A 110 24.81 -10.16 -0.61
N ASP A 111 24.97 -10.85 -1.73
CA ASP A 111 26.19 -11.58 -2.10
C ASP A 111 27.10 -10.86 -3.11
N GLY A 112 26.98 -9.54 -3.27
CA GLY A 112 27.85 -8.72 -4.14
C GLY A 112 28.39 -7.49 -3.43
#